data_AF-A0A815X4I2-F1
#
_entry.id   AF-A0A815X4I2-F1
#
_cell.length_a   1.000
_cell.length_b   1.000
_cell.length_c   1.000
_cell.angle_alpha   90.00
_cell.angle_beta   90.00
_cell.angle_gamma   90.00
#
_symmetry.space_group_name_H-M   'P 1'
#
loop_
_entity.id
_entity.type
_entity.pdbx_description
1 polymer ?
#
loop_
_entity_poly.entity_id
_entity_poly.type
_entity_poly.pdbx_seq_one_letter_code
_entity_poly.pdbx_strand_id
1 'polypeptide(L)'
;SISTQITTTTATTTTTATTTTTTTTATTATTTTTTTTTTTTTTSTTTTSTTTTAVLQNPANNIQWLFDGNLNDVYGNYNGQLVNTPNVTWMSPGYAGYGSAIRFTANSYMIINRDLNLSSVRLTVSAWIWLPNTLPSNVYFPLFIYCPAPSADMCLQMIIQNTTFLGYYGDDLTGSRVLKFNQWYHVAFIHDPLLFKQSVYLNGILNGIRVPNSPFH
;
A
#
# COMPACT_ATOMS: atom_id res chain seq x y z
N SER A 1 -33.23 14.03 -27.24
CA SER A 1 -33.78 14.02 -25.87
C SER A 1 -33.91 12.57 -25.43
N ILE A 2 -32.90 12.05 -24.71
CA ILE A 2 -32.88 10.66 -24.25
C ILE A 2 -33.34 10.67 -22.80
N SER A 3 -34.47 10.01 -22.56
CA SER A 3 -35.08 9.81 -21.25
C SER A 3 -34.56 8.48 -20.70
N THR A 4 -34.00 8.50 -19.48
CA THR A 4 -33.56 7.29 -18.78
C THR A 4 -34.41 7.14 -17.53
N GLN A 5 -35.26 6.11 -17.49
CA GLN A 5 -36.04 5.73 -16.32
C GLN A 5 -35.11 5.14 -15.24
N ILE A 6 -35.31 5.57 -14.00
CA ILE A 6 -34.71 4.99 -12.80
C ILE A 6 -35.73 4.04 -12.19
N THR A 7 -35.39 2.77 -12.07
CA THR A 7 -36.20 1.78 -11.31
C THR A 7 -35.60 1.66 -9.91
N THR A 8 -36.38 1.96 -8.89
CA THR A 8 -35.98 1.82 -7.48
C THR A 8 -36.52 0.49 -6.93
N THR A 9 -35.62 -0.41 -6.54
CA THR A 9 -35.99 -1.67 -5.87
C THR A 9 -35.74 -1.53 -4.38
N THR A 10 -36.81 -1.51 -3.58
CA THR A 10 -36.73 -1.51 -2.10
C THR A 10 -36.54 -2.93 -1.60
N ALA A 11 -35.42 -3.20 -0.92
CA ALA A 11 -35.19 -4.46 -0.23
C ALA A 11 -35.70 -4.37 1.23
N THR A 12 -36.60 -5.28 1.61
CA THR A 12 -37.11 -5.41 2.98
C THR A 12 -36.30 -6.50 3.70
N THR A 13 -35.53 -6.14 4.72
CA THR A 13 -34.83 -7.10 5.57
C THR A 13 -35.71 -7.47 6.76
N THR A 14 -36.07 -8.76 6.85
CA THR A 14 -36.78 -9.34 8.00
C THR A 14 -35.74 -9.77 9.03
N THR A 15 -35.79 -9.22 10.24
CA THR A 15 -34.89 -9.58 11.35
C THR A 15 -35.59 -10.60 12.25
N THR A 16 -35.13 -11.85 12.23
CA THR A 16 -35.61 -12.89 13.17
C THR A 16 -34.75 -12.84 14.43
N ALA A 17 -35.35 -12.51 15.57
CA ALA A 17 -34.69 -12.56 16.88
C ALA A 17 -34.74 -14.00 17.43
N THR A 18 -33.57 -14.59 17.70
CA THR A 18 -33.46 -15.89 18.38
C THR A 18 -33.17 -15.65 19.86
N THR A 19 -34.08 -16.09 20.73
CA THR A 19 -33.90 -16.04 22.19
C THR A 19 -33.21 -17.34 22.65
N THR A 20 -32.03 -17.22 23.25
CA THR A 20 -31.32 -18.35 23.86
C THR A 20 -31.58 -18.35 25.37
N THR A 21 -32.22 -19.42 25.88
CA THR A 21 -32.44 -19.64 27.32
C THR A 21 -31.34 -20.55 27.86
N THR A 22 -30.50 -20.03 28.76
CA THR A 22 -29.47 -20.83 29.45
C THR A 22 -30.04 -21.33 30.78
N THR A 23 -30.10 -22.65 30.95
CA THR A 23 -30.49 -23.29 32.22
C THR A 23 -29.24 -23.66 33.00
N THR A 24 -29.09 -23.14 34.22
CA THR A 24 -27.94 -23.40 35.09
C THR A 24 -28.31 -24.50 36.09
N THR A 25 -27.72 -25.69 35.96
CA THR A 25 -27.83 -26.77 36.96
C THR A 25 -26.62 -26.69 37.89
N ALA A 26 -26.87 -26.48 39.19
CA ALA A 26 -25.84 -26.50 40.21
C ALA A 26 -25.57 -27.95 40.64
N THR A 27 -24.32 -28.40 40.50
CA THR A 27 -23.85 -29.71 41.00
C THR A 27 -22.83 -29.47 42.09
N THR A 28 -23.17 -29.85 43.33
CA THR A 28 -22.28 -29.82 44.49
C THR A 28 -21.35 -31.03 44.44
N ALA A 29 -20.04 -30.82 44.32
CA ALA A 29 -19.02 -31.86 44.41
C ALA A 29 -18.19 -31.69 45.68
N THR A 30 -18.11 -32.75 46.49
CA THR A 30 -17.36 -32.82 47.74
C THR A 30 -15.88 -33.07 47.48
N THR A 31 -15.02 -32.22 48.03
CA THR A 31 -13.56 -32.26 47.93
C THR A 31 -12.98 -33.42 48.75
N THR A 32 -12.16 -34.27 48.15
CA THR A 32 -11.24 -35.17 48.88
C THR A 32 -9.82 -34.82 48.44
N THR A 33 -9.03 -34.29 49.37
CA THR A 33 -7.63 -33.88 49.13
C THR A 33 -6.71 -35.06 49.39
N THR A 34 -6.05 -35.58 48.35
CA THR A 34 -4.95 -36.55 48.48
C THR A 34 -3.67 -35.86 48.03
N THR A 35 -2.72 -35.69 48.95
CA THR A 35 -1.42 -35.06 48.68
C THR A 35 -0.47 -36.11 48.11
N THR A 36 -0.07 -35.96 46.84
CA THR A 36 0.97 -36.79 46.20
C THR A 36 2.12 -35.90 45.76
N THR A 37 3.27 -36.05 46.41
CA THR A 37 4.50 -35.32 46.09
C THR A 37 5.12 -35.92 44.83
N THR A 38 5.11 -35.18 43.72
CA THR A 38 5.72 -35.60 42.45
C THR A 38 7.00 -34.78 42.20
N THR A 39 8.14 -35.44 42.26
CA THR A 39 9.45 -34.84 41.93
C THR A 39 9.56 -34.73 40.40
N THR A 40 9.55 -33.51 39.86
CA THR A 40 9.70 -33.26 38.42
C THR A 40 11.16 -32.97 38.10
N THR A 41 11.80 -33.85 37.33
CA THR A 41 13.15 -33.62 36.79
C THR A 41 13.03 -32.86 35.47
N THR A 42 13.45 -31.59 35.44
CA THR A 42 13.41 -30.75 34.24
C THR A 42 14.65 -31.03 33.38
N THR A 43 14.45 -31.68 32.23
CA THR A 43 15.49 -31.82 31.19
C THR A 43 15.40 -30.62 30.24
N SER A 44 16.36 -29.70 30.30
CA SER A 44 16.48 -28.62 29.30
C SER A 44 16.99 -29.18 27.98
N THR A 45 16.10 -29.30 27.00
CA THR A 45 16.47 -29.48 25.58
C THR A 45 16.81 -28.13 24.98
N THR A 46 18.09 -27.90 24.70
CA THR A 46 18.58 -26.75 23.94
C THR A 46 18.22 -26.94 22.47
N THR A 47 17.12 -26.32 22.01
CA THR A 47 16.81 -26.22 20.58
C THR A 47 17.70 -25.16 19.94
N THR A 48 18.76 -25.59 19.26
CA THR A 48 19.53 -24.74 18.36
C THR A 48 18.64 -24.34 17.19
N SER A 49 18.17 -23.10 17.19
CA SER A 49 17.47 -22.51 16.05
C SER A 49 18.50 -22.20 14.97
N THR A 50 18.54 -23.03 13.94
CA THR A 50 19.26 -22.70 12.70
C THR A 50 18.47 -21.63 11.98
N THR A 51 18.91 -20.37 12.10
CA THR A 51 18.44 -19.26 11.28
C THR A 51 18.81 -19.59 9.83
N THR A 52 17.84 -20.12 9.08
CA THR A 52 18.00 -20.28 7.64
C THR A 52 17.92 -18.88 7.06
N THR A 53 19.03 -18.33 6.58
CA THR A 53 19.04 -17.07 5.86
C THR A 53 18.20 -17.25 4.61
N ALA A 54 16.92 -16.86 4.66
CA ALA A 54 16.07 -16.86 3.49
C ALA A 54 16.75 -16.00 2.42
N VAL A 55 16.99 -16.59 1.24
CA VAL A 55 17.47 -15.84 0.08
C VAL A 55 16.45 -14.74 -0.20
N LEU A 56 16.88 -13.48 -0.10
CA LEU A 56 16.00 -12.34 -0.32
C LEU A 56 15.63 -12.26 -1.80
N GLN A 57 14.34 -12.39 -2.11
CA GLN A 57 13.81 -12.24 -3.47
C GLN A 57 13.98 -10.79 -3.93
N ASN A 58 14.45 -10.59 -5.18
CA ASN A 58 14.53 -9.28 -5.81
C ASN A 58 13.81 -9.32 -7.18
N PRO A 59 12.70 -8.57 -7.35
CA PRO A 59 12.06 -7.73 -6.34
C PRO A 59 11.36 -8.58 -5.28
N ALA A 60 11.22 -8.05 -4.06
CA ALA A 60 10.38 -8.69 -3.07
C ALA A 60 8.91 -8.71 -3.53
N ASN A 61 8.15 -9.71 -3.09
CA ASN A 61 6.72 -9.80 -3.41
C ASN A 61 5.91 -8.61 -2.86
N ASN A 62 6.35 -8.05 -1.73
CA ASN A 62 5.71 -6.90 -1.08
C ASN A 62 6.78 -5.96 -0.53
N ILE A 63 6.52 -4.66 -0.68
CA ILE A 63 7.29 -3.57 -0.09
C ILE A 63 6.27 -2.57 0.44
N GLN A 64 6.40 -2.12 1.69
CA GLN A 64 5.41 -1.24 2.28
C GLN A 64 6.04 -0.25 3.25
N TRP A 65 5.84 1.05 2.99
CA TRP A 65 6.12 2.10 3.95
C TRP A 65 4.81 2.64 4.51
N LEU A 66 4.67 2.58 5.83
CA LEU A 66 3.49 3.11 6.53
C LEU A 66 3.61 4.62 6.82
N PHE A 67 4.84 5.16 6.80
CA PHE A 67 5.13 6.56 7.11
C PHE A 67 4.69 7.02 8.52
N ASP A 68 4.64 6.08 9.47
CA ASP A 68 4.36 6.33 10.89
C ASP A 68 5.60 6.83 11.64
N GLY A 69 6.09 8.01 11.24
CA GLY A 69 7.23 8.68 11.88
C GLY A 69 8.60 8.13 11.51
N ASN A 70 8.66 7.15 10.59
CA ASN A 70 9.90 6.56 10.11
C ASN A 70 9.76 6.08 8.65
N LEU A 71 10.88 5.66 8.05
CA LEU A 71 10.98 5.21 6.65
C LEU A 71 11.27 3.72 6.53
N ASN A 72 11.01 2.95 7.57
CA ASN A 72 11.25 1.51 7.52
C ASN A 72 10.20 0.87 6.62
N ASP A 73 10.67 0.01 5.73
CA ASP A 73 9.81 -0.95 5.05
C ASP A 73 9.32 -1.96 6.11
N VAL A 74 8.03 -2.28 6.10
CA VAL A 74 7.41 -3.23 7.04
C VAL A 74 8.12 -4.60 6.99
N TYR A 75 8.65 -4.97 5.83
CA TYR A 75 9.37 -6.24 5.63
C TYR A 75 10.89 -6.11 5.82
N GLY A 76 11.39 -4.92 6.16
CA GLY A 76 12.77 -4.64 6.48
C GLY A 76 13.76 -4.73 5.30
N ASN A 77 13.26 -4.88 4.07
CA ASN A 77 14.11 -5.14 2.91
C ASN A 77 14.53 -3.87 2.18
N TYR A 78 13.66 -2.86 2.17
CA TYR A 78 13.81 -1.65 1.38
C TYR A 78 13.56 -0.40 2.23
N ASN A 79 14.26 -0.27 3.36
CA ASN A 79 14.17 0.92 4.20
C ASN A 79 14.57 2.18 3.41
N GLY A 80 13.76 3.22 3.52
CA GLY A 80 13.98 4.49 2.84
C GLY A 80 14.99 5.38 3.56
N GLN A 81 15.63 6.26 2.81
CA GLN A 81 16.49 7.32 3.32
C GLN A 81 16.09 8.65 2.69
N LEU A 82 16.06 9.71 3.49
CA LEU A 82 15.72 11.04 3.00
C LEU A 82 16.91 11.70 2.33
N VAL A 83 16.61 12.42 1.25
CA VAL A 83 17.51 13.38 0.63
C VAL A 83 16.90 14.77 0.74
N ASN A 84 17.74 15.77 1.03
CA ASN A 84 17.34 17.15 1.29
C ASN A 84 16.35 17.29 2.46
N THR A 85 16.74 16.73 3.62
CA THR A 85 15.95 16.58 4.85
C THR A 85 15.30 17.82 5.46
N PRO A 86 15.80 19.07 5.38
CA PRO A 86 15.11 20.20 6.03
C PRO A 86 13.71 20.46 5.46
N ASN A 87 13.36 19.84 4.33
CA ASN A 87 12.09 20.00 3.63
C ASN A 87 11.18 18.78 3.76
N VAL A 88 11.30 18.01 4.84
CA VAL A 88 10.49 16.83 5.11
C VAL A 88 9.93 16.90 6.53
N THR A 89 8.62 16.75 6.66
CA THR A 89 7.92 16.75 7.96
C THR A 89 6.92 15.61 8.04
N TRP A 90 6.56 15.20 9.26
CA TRP A 90 5.48 14.24 9.49
C TRP A 90 4.17 14.96 9.77
N MET A 91 3.09 14.54 9.13
CA MET A 91 1.73 15.03 9.37
C MET A 91 0.93 13.96 10.09
N SER A 92 0.28 14.32 11.19
CA SER A 92 -0.64 13.45 11.93
C SER A 92 -1.93 14.21 12.28
N PRO A 93 -3.11 13.57 12.20
CA PRO A 93 -3.30 12.21 11.70
C PRO A 93 -3.03 12.12 10.19
N GLY A 94 -2.61 10.94 9.75
CA GLY A 94 -2.46 10.61 8.33
C GLY A 94 -3.80 10.38 7.64
N TYR A 95 -3.82 9.42 6.72
CA TYR A 95 -5.04 9.08 6.00
C TYR A 95 -6.15 8.56 6.94
N ALA A 96 -7.38 9.02 6.71
CA ALA A 96 -8.59 8.62 7.44
C ALA A 96 -8.51 8.77 8.98
N GLY A 97 -7.64 9.64 9.49
CA GLY A 97 -7.48 9.84 10.94
C GLY A 97 -6.47 8.89 11.61
N TYR A 98 -5.79 8.02 10.85
CA TYR A 98 -4.86 7.03 11.38
C TYR A 98 -3.41 7.35 11.01
N GLY A 99 -2.49 6.98 11.90
CA GLY A 99 -1.05 7.02 11.65
C GLY A 99 -0.51 8.42 11.37
N SER A 100 0.61 8.46 10.65
CA SER A 100 1.20 9.68 10.11
C SER A 100 1.42 9.55 8.60
N ALA A 101 1.62 10.69 7.95
CA ALA A 101 2.03 10.78 6.56
C ALA A 101 3.30 11.60 6.45
N ILE A 102 4.14 11.26 5.47
CA ILE A 102 5.30 12.07 5.13
C ILE A 102 4.89 13.24 4.23
N ARG A 103 5.38 14.44 4.52
CA ARG A 103 5.17 15.65 3.73
C ARG A 103 6.49 16.19 3.21
N PHE A 104 6.56 16.36 1.89
CA PHE A 104 7.65 17.04 1.20
C PHE A 104 7.24 18.48 0.87
N THR A 105 8.10 19.46 1.18
CA THR A 105 7.80 20.90 1.01
C THR A 105 8.69 21.61 -0.01
N ALA A 106 9.71 20.95 -0.54
CA ALA A 106 10.60 21.48 -1.58
C ALA A 106 11.18 20.32 -2.41
N ASN A 107 12.35 20.51 -3.04
CA ASN A 107 13.08 19.47 -3.75
C ASN A 107 13.69 18.44 -2.78
N SER A 108 12.84 17.68 -2.09
CA SER A 108 13.17 16.60 -1.18
C SER A 108 12.49 15.31 -1.62
N TYR A 109 13.14 14.18 -1.36
CA TYR A 109 12.66 12.87 -1.80
C TYR A 109 13.19 11.77 -0.89
N MET A 110 12.58 10.60 -1.01
CA MET A 110 13.07 9.37 -0.40
C MET A 110 13.76 8.52 -1.46
N ILE A 111 14.92 7.96 -1.12
CA ILE A 111 15.59 6.92 -1.91
C ILE A 111 15.60 5.60 -1.16
N ILE A 112 15.78 4.53 -1.91
CA ILE A 112 16.02 3.20 -1.38
C ILE A 112 17.41 2.81 -1.85
N ASN A 113 18.34 2.60 -0.91
CA ASN A 113 19.73 2.27 -1.22
C ASN A 113 19.93 0.75 -1.38
N ARG A 114 19.04 0.15 -2.18
CA ARG A 114 19.06 -1.28 -2.51
C ARG A 114 18.48 -1.47 -3.90
N ASP A 115 19.11 -2.34 -4.68
CA ASP A 115 18.63 -2.67 -6.01
C ASP A 115 17.24 -3.29 -5.95
N LEU A 116 16.31 -2.66 -6.67
CA LEU A 116 14.97 -3.17 -6.93
C LEU A 116 14.87 -3.43 -8.43
N ASN A 117 14.93 -4.69 -8.85
CA ASN A 117 14.82 -5.01 -10.27
C ASN A 117 13.34 -5.07 -10.67
N LEU A 118 12.88 -4.08 -11.44
CA LEU A 118 11.50 -4.04 -11.95
C LEU A 118 11.38 -4.39 -13.43
N SER A 119 12.48 -4.84 -14.05
CA SER A 119 12.51 -5.25 -15.45
C SER A 119 11.59 -6.44 -15.68
N SER A 120 10.63 -6.31 -16.60
CA SER A 120 9.71 -7.38 -17.00
C SER A 120 8.88 -8.02 -15.86
N VAL A 121 8.66 -7.31 -14.74
CA VAL A 121 7.83 -7.81 -13.64
C VAL A 121 6.40 -7.30 -13.73
N ARG A 122 5.44 -8.12 -13.30
CA ARG A 122 4.08 -7.65 -13.01
C ARG A 122 4.12 -6.87 -11.70
N LEU A 123 3.66 -5.63 -11.74
CA LEU A 123 3.82 -4.69 -10.64
C LEU A 123 2.51 -3.98 -10.35
N THR A 124 2.22 -3.78 -9.07
CA THR A 124 1.27 -2.78 -8.60
C THR A 124 1.98 -1.79 -7.69
N VAL A 125 1.88 -0.50 -7.99
CA VAL A 125 2.28 0.59 -7.08
C VAL A 125 1.02 1.27 -6.60
N SER A 126 0.85 1.43 -5.28
CA SER A 126 -0.30 2.12 -4.71
C SER A 126 0.12 3.01 -3.55
N ALA A 127 -0.55 4.16 -3.42
CA ALA A 127 -0.30 5.10 -2.34
C ALA A 127 -1.58 5.85 -1.95
N TRP A 128 -1.64 6.25 -0.68
CA TRP A 128 -2.52 7.32 -0.24
C TRP A 128 -1.78 8.65 -0.34
N ILE A 129 -2.37 9.62 -1.03
CA ILE A 129 -1.78 10.95 -1.22
C ILE A 129 -2.76 12.03 -0.78
N TRP A 130 -2.23 13.09 -0.17
CA TRP A 130 -2.97 14.31 0.11
C TRP A 130 -2.46 15.41 -0.80
N LEU A 131 -3.37 16.06 -1.53
CA LEU A 131 -2.99 17.24 -2.32
C LEU A 131 -3.19 18.51 -1.49
N PRO A 132 -2.14 19.34 -1.29
CA PRO A 132 -2.27 20.60 -0.58
C PRO A 132 -3.17 21.58 -1.34
N ASN A 133 -3.52 22.68 -0.70
CA ASN A 133 -4.39 23.74 -1.22
C ASN A 133 -3.94 24.34 -2.57
N THR A 134 -2.65 24.23 -2.90
CA THR A 134 -2.08 24.66 -4.17
C THR A 134 -0.92 23.75 -4.55
N LEU A 135 -0.82 23.41 -5.83
CA LEU A 135 0.41 22.91 -6.44
C LEU A 135 0.95 23.98 -7.41
N PRO A 136 2.28 24.17 -7.48
CA PRO A 136 2.89 24.92 -8.56
C PRO A 136 2.35 24.50 -9.94
N SER A 137 1.86 25.46 -10.71
CA SER A 137 1.39 25.22 -12.08
C SER A 137 2.50 24.64 -12.95
N ASN A 138 2.16 23.71 -13.85
CA ASN A 138 3.09 23.05 -14.79
C ASN A 138 4.24 22.28 -14.13
N VAL A 139 4.12 21.90 -12.86
CA VAL A 139 5.08 21.03 -12.18
C VAL A 139 4.52 19.63 -12.03
N TYR A 140 5.36 18.65 -12.38
CA TYR A 140 5.10 17.23 -12.15
C TYR A 140 5.61 16.84 -10.76
N PHE A 141 4.79 16.10 -10.01
CA PHE A 141 5.11 15.58 -8.68
C PHE A 141 5.26 14.08 -8.75
N PRO A 142 6.49 13.55 -8.86
CA PRO A 142 6.71 12.11 -8.87
C PRO A 142 6.39 11.51 -7.50
N LEU A 143 5.60 10.45 -7.50
CA LEU A 143 5.31 9.63 -6.33
C LEU A 143 6.23 8.41 -6.26
N PHE A 144 6.56 7.86 -7.43
CA PHE A 144 7.46 6.73 -7.58
C PHE A 144 8.24 6.91 -8.88
N ILE A 145 9.54 6.73 -8.82
CA ILE A 145 10.44 6.70 -9.97
C ILE A 145 11.38 5.51 -9.81
N TYR A 146 11.53 4.75 -10.89
CA TYR A 146 12.59 3.77 -11.04
C TYR A 146 13.28 3.96 -12.39
N CYS A 147 14.59 4.21 -12.37
CA CYS A 147 15.41 4.46 -13.55
C CYS A 147 16.54 3.42 -13.61
N PRO A 148 16.45 2.40 -14.48
CA PRO A 148 17.53 1.43 -14.64
C PRO A 148 18.77 2.03 -15.32
N ALA A 149 18.61 3.14 -16.05
CA ALA A 149 19.68 3.92 -16.66
C ALA A 149 19.36 5.43 -16.61
N PRO A 150 20.37 6.32 -16.58
CA PRO A 150 20.20 7.77 -16.44
C PRO A 150 19.84 8.47 -17.76
N SER A 151 19.00 7.86 -18.59
CA SER A 151 18.52 8.43 -19.84
C SER A 151 17.13 9.04 -19.66
N ALA A 152 16.91 10.18 -20.33
CA ALA A 152 15.60 10.79 -20.43
C ALA A 152 14.59 9.75 -20.95
N ASP A 153 13.39 9.82 -20.39
CA ASP A 153 12.26 8.96 -20.73
C ASP A 153 12.40 7.48 -20.41
N MET A 154 13.54 6.91 -19.99
CA MET A 154 13.63 5.46 -19.74
C MET A 154 13.17 5.02 -18.34
N CYS A 155 12.74 5.95 -17.50
CA CYS A 155 12.30 5.64 -16.14
C CYS A 155 10.83 5.21 -16.11
N LEU A 156 10.53 4.18 -15.32
CA LEU A 156 9.18 3.93 -14.86
C LEU A 156 8.80 5.03 -13.86
N GLN A 157 7.79 5.81 -14.19
CA GLN A 157 7.37 6.96 -13.38
C GLN A 157 5.88 6.93 -13.10
N MET A 158 5.54 7.24 -11.86
CA MET A 158 4.20 7.54 -11.39
C MET A 158 4.19 8.98 -10.93
N ILE A 159 3.40 9.81 -11.59
CA ILE A 159 3.46 11.26 -11.43
C ILE A 159 2.05 11.82 -11.22
N ILE A 160 1.97 12.87 -10.41
CA ILE A 160 0.78 13.70 -10.23
C ILE A 160 1.04 15.08 -10.79
N GLN A 161 0.04 15.63 -11.47
CA GLN A 161 -0.06 17.06 -11.75
C GLN A 161 -1.52 17.46 -11.45
N ASN A 162 -2.32 17.72 -12.49
CA ASN A 162 -3.76 17.88 -12.38
C ASN A 162 -4.50 16.53 -12.47
N THR A 163 -3.83 15.52 -13.04
CA THR A 163 -4.31 14.15 -13.20
C THR A 163 -3.20 13.18 -12.79
N THR A 164 -3.52 11.89 -12.76
CA THR A 164 -2.56 10.80 -12.53
C THR A 164 -1.87 10.43 -13.85
N PHE A 165 -0.56 10.20 -13.82
CA PHE A 165 0.22 9.73 -14.96
C PHE A 165 1.04 8.49 -14.57
N LEU A 166 1.10 7.53 -15.47
CA LEU A 166 2.04 6.40 -15.43
C LEU A 166 2.73 6.28 -16.76
N GLY A 167 4.04 6.20 -16.78
CA GLY A 167 4.69 5.99 -18.05
C GLY A 167 6.14 5.58 -17.93
N TYR A 168 6.68 5.34 -19.11
CA TYR A 168 8.07 5.11 -19.42
C TYR A 168 8.22 5.26 -20.94
N TYR A 169 9.44 5.47 -21.42
CA TYR A 169 9.85 5.66 -22.81
C TYR A 169 9.01 6.68 -23.61
N GLY A 170 8.66 7.81 -22.98
CA GLY A 170 7.82 8.85 -23.60
C GLY A 170 6.40 8.39 -23.88
N ASP A 171 6.02 7.24 -23.32
CA ASP A 171 4.72 6.62 -23.44
C ASP A 171 4.04 6.79 -22.07
N ASP A 172 3.30 7.89 -21.89
CA ASP A 172 2.56 8.17 -20.65
C ASP A 172 1.06 7.84 -20.77
N LEU A 173 0.55 7.06 -19.83
CA LEU A 173 -0.86 6.81 -19.59
C LEU A 173 -1.41 7.91 -18.67
N THR A 174 -2.26 8.76 -19.22
CA THR A 174 -2.96 9.80 -18.46
C THR A 174 -4.30 9.30 -17.93
N GLY A 175 -4.58 9.57 -16.66
CA GLY A 175 -5.89 9.37 -16.05
C GLY A 175 -6.90 10.44 -16.48
N SER A 176 -8.16 10.06 -16.60
CA SER A 176 -9.23 10.94 -17.09
C SER A 176 -9.79 11.92 -16.05
N ARG A 177 -9.58 11.66 -14.75
CA ARG A 177 -10.13 12.47 -13.66
C ARG A 177 -9.13 13.49 -13.15
N VAL A 178 -9.60 14.74 -13.06
CA VAL A 178 -8.87 15.85 -12.43
C VAL A 178 -8.92 15.71 -10.92
N LEU A 179 -7.77 15.88 -10.28
CA LEU A 179 -7.61 15.87 -8.84
C LEU A 179 -7.94 17.24 -8.25
N LYS A 180 -8.54 17.24 -7.07
CA LYS A 180 -8.92 18.42 -6.30
C LYS A 180 -8.01 18.55 -5.09
N PHE A 181 -7.77 19.78 -4.68
CA PHE A 181 -6.96 20.09 -3.52
C PHE A 181 -7.69 19.81 -2.20
N ASN A 182 -6.91 19.69 -1.13
CA ASN A 182 -7.36 19.49 0.25
C ASN A 182 -8.18 18.21 0.47
N GLN A 183 -7.79 17.12 -0.19
CA GLN A 183 -8.39 15.81 0.05
C GLN A 183 -7.40 14.67 -0.19
N TRP A 184 -7.70 13.55 0.46
CA TRP A 184 -6.99 12.29 0.26
C TRP A 184 -7.46 11.59 -1.00
N TYR A 185 -6.52 10.94 -1.68
CA TYR A 185 -6.76 10.03 -2.79
C TYR A 185 -6.02 8.73 -2.57
N HIS A 186 -6.67 7.62 -2.91
CA HIS A 186 -5.96 6.38 -3.20
C HIS A 186 -5.62 6.35 -4.67
N VAL A 187 -4.35 6.27 -4.99
CA VAL A 187 -3.86 6.12 -6.36
C VAL A 187 -3.22 4.74 -6.48
N ALA A 188 -3.54 4.03 -7.56
CA ALA A 188 -2.93 2.74 -7.84
C ALA A 188 -2.63 2.59 -9.33
N PHE A 189 -1.53 1.90 -9.62
CA PHE A 189 -0.97 1.75 -10.94
C PHE A 189 -0.59 0.29 -11.12
N ILE A 190 -1.03 -0.30 -12.21
CA ILE A 190 -0.79 -1.70 -12.54
C ILE A 190 -0.04 -1.75 -13.86
N HIS A 191 1.09 -2.44 -13.86
CA HIS A 191 1.82 -2.80 -15.07
C HIS A 191 1.81 -4.33 -15.21
N ASP A 192 1.30 -4.81 -16.34
CA ASP A 192 1.33 -6.21 -16.73
C ASP A 192 2.08 -6.36 -18.07
N PRO A 193 3.36 -6.75 -18.06
CA PRO A 193 4.14 -6.93 -19.28
C PRO A 193 3.71 -8.16 -20.09
N LEU A 194 3.05 -9.15 -19.47
CA LEU A 194 2.58 -10.35 -20.20
C LEU A 194 1.36 -10.03 -21.05
N LEU A 195 0.48 -9.17 -20.54
CA LEU A 195 -0.73 -8.74 -21.24
C LEU A 195 -0.53 -7.45 -22.04
N PHE A 196 0.68 -6.88 -22.04
CA PHE A 196 0.96 -5.54 -22.57
C PHE A 196 -0.12 -4.55 -22.11
N LYS A 197 -0.30 -4.44 -20.80
CA LYS A 197 -1.36 -3.61 -20.22
C LYS A 197 -0.84 -2.71 -19.12
N GLN A 198 -1.29 -1.47 -19.17
CA GLN A 198 -1.13 -0.52 -18.08
C GLN A 198 -2.49 0.00 -17.65
N SER A 199 -2.66 0.22 -16.36
CA SER A 199 -3.90 0.78 -15.82
C SER A 199 -3.63 1.67 -14.63
N VAL A 200 -4.39 2.76 -14.54
CA VAL A 200 -4.34 3.72 -13.43
C VAL A 200 -5.71 3.76 -12.77
N TYR A 201 -5.74 3.78 -11.45
CA TYR A 201 -6.95 3.80 -10.63
C TYR A 201 -6.91 4.97 -9.68
N LEU A 202 -8.07 5.60 -9.49
CA LEU A 202 -8.27 6.68 -8.54
C LEU A 202 -9.43 6.31 -7.61
N ASN A 203 -9.16 6.26 -6.31
CA ASN A 203 -10.10 5.81 -5.27
C ASN A 203 -10.71 4.43 -5.59
N GLY A 204 -9.89 3.52 -6.13
CA GLY A 204 -10.30 2.16 -6.50
C GLY A 204 -11.08 2.08 -7.82
N ILE A 205 -11.37 3.19 -8.48
CA ILE A 205 -12.10 3.22 -9.76
C ILE A 205 -11.09 3.34 -10.90
N LEU A 206 -11.28 2.53 -11.96
CA LEU A 206 -10.44 2.62 -13.16
C LEU A 206 -10.50 4.05 -13.73
N ASN A 207 -9.35 4.66 -13.89
CA ASN A 207 -9.19 6.06 -14.30
C ASN A 207 -8.50 6.20 -15.67
N GLY A 208 -7.78 5.17 -16.11
CA GLY A 208 -7.18 5.07 -17.44
C GLY A 208 -6.60 3.68 -17.68
N ILE A 209 -6.56 3.26 -18.95
CA ILE A 209 -6.04 1.97 -19.39
C ILE A 209 -5.47 2.11 -20.80
N ARG A 210 -4.39 1.38 -21.08
CA ARG A 210 -3.87 1.25 -22.44
C ARG A 210 -3.04 -0.01 -22.63
N VAL A 211 -2.67 -0.23 -23.89
CA VAL A 211 -1.55 -1.07 -24.31
C VAL A 211 -0.33 -0.17 -24.49
N PRO A 212 0.81 -0.42 -23.83
CA PRO A 212 2.01 0.39 -24.00
C PRO A 212 2.69 0.08 -25.34
N ASN A 213 3.41 1.06 -25.87
CA ASN A 213 4.13 0.96 -27.15
C ASN A 213 5.34 0.02 -27.07
N SER A 214 5.91 -0.16 -25.88
CA SER A 214 6.98 -1.11 -25.59
C SER A 214 6.80 -1.72 -24.19
N PRO A 215 7.44 -2.86 -23.87
CA PRO A 215 7.51 -3.34 -22.50
C PRO A 215 8.53 -2.54 -21.68
N PHE A 216 8.35 -2.53 -20.36
CA PHE A 216 9.35 -1.97 -19.46
C PHE A 216 10.52 -2.96 -19.28
N HIS A 217 11.73 -2.48 -19.56
CA HIS A 217 12.98 -3.23 -19.51
C HIS A 217 13.92 -2.68 -18.45
#